data_AF-A0A7S0AB93-F1
#
_entry.id   AF-A0A7S0AB93-F1
#
_cell.length_a   1.000
_cell.length_b   1.000
_cell.length_c   1.000
_cell.angle_alpha   90.00
_cell.angle_beta   90.00
_cell.angle_gamma   90.00
#
_symmetry.space_group_name_H-M   'P 1'
#
loop_
_entity.id
_entity.type
_entity.pdbx_description
1 polymer ?
#
loop_
_entity_poly.entity_id
_entity_poly.type
_entity_poly.pdbx_seq_one_letter_code
_entity_poly.pdbx_strand_id
1 'polypeptide(L)'
;LVSARGSGSRGNGPRMLTVLRRQNEKLEKELKELRLDFNRVTREHAGCHATVDQKNERIAELERALAATREEAAAPSPEPPPPVPSGSLEPVPSPGEPHEAEEFKRKLEGLMEELSSTSRKLSMAELKRSLLELQALTSKSEHAKELEELNGKLHKARKEHAKEVTELSGKLKEVRHELQEAKQSDTTIVEELLDAKTVIDELKKDISRRDEQIEFLMQVHDASQDVEWVGQWSCAMCTMKNPNTSSCCSTCGAPRVCTPRPQLGAARGEWPCSACTYLNEPSAAACELCGQVRE
;
A
#
# COMPACT_ATOMS: atom_id res chain seq x y z
N LEU A 1 -37.04 -72.51 13.41
CA LEU A 1 -36.74 -71.69 14.60
C LEU A 1 -35.35 -71.08 14.47
N VAL A 2 -35.23 -69.95 13.77
CA VAL A 2 -33.99 -69.15 13.72
C VAL A 2 -34.41 -67.69 13.92
N SER A 3 -34.25 -67.19 15.14
CA SER A 3 -34.51 -65.80 15.50
C SER A 3 -33.34 -64.92 15.07
N ALA A 4 -33.49 -64.20 13.97
CA ALA A 4 -32.59 -63.12 13.59
C ALA A 4 -32.88 -61.88 14.46
N ARG A 5 -31.99 -61.59 15.41
CA ARG A 5 -31.99 -60.35 16.19
C ARG A 5 -31.46 -59.21 15.30
N GLY A 6 -32.37 -58.38 14.79
CA GLY A 6 -32.02 -57.12 14.16
C GLY A 6 -31.60 -56.09 15.21
N SER A 7 -30.29 -55.88 15.36
CA SER A 7 -29.70 -54.79 16.13
C SER A 7 -29.92 -53.47 15.38
N GLY A 8 -31.01 -52.79 15.73
CA GLY A 8 -31.31 -51.45 15.23
C GLY A 8 -30.23 -50.45 15.63
N SER A 9 -29.49 -49.94 14.64
CA SER A 9 -28.56 -48.83 14.76
C SER A 9 -29.34 -47.54 15.06
N ARG A 10 -29.71 -47.33 16.31
CA ARG A 10 -30.34 -46.10 16.80
C ARG A 10 -29.26 -45.15 17.31
N GLY A 11 -29.12 -43.98 16.68
CA GLY A 11 -29.04 -42.74 17.46
C GLY A 11 -27.76 -41.91 17.51
N ASN A 12 -26.83 -41.97 16.55
CA ASN A 12 -25.66 -41.06 16.56
C ASN A 12 -25.82 -39.74 15.76
N GLY A 13 -26.86 -39.61 14.93
CA GLY A 13 -27.10 -38.39 14.12
C GLY A 13 -27.22 -37.06 14.90
N PRO A 14 -27.91 -36.99 16.05
CA PRO A 14 -28.10 -35.72 16.78
C PRO A 14 -26.83 -35.13 17.40
N ARG A 15 -25.82 -35.97 17.70
CA ARG A 15 -24.56 -35.53 18.30
C ARG A 15 -23.63 -34.86 17.29
N MET A 16 -23.66 -35.29 16.03
CA MET A 16 -22.80 -34.71 15.00
C MET A 16 -23.25 -33.29 14.62
N LEU A 17 -24.57 -33.06 14.51
CA LEU A 17 -25.12 -31.73 14.20
C LEU A 17 -24.83 -30.70 15.29
N THR A 18 -24.79 -31.11 16.57
CA THR A 18 -24.45 -30.22 17.67
C THR A 18 -22.96 -29.84 17.69
N VAL A 19 -22.07 -30.76 17.29
CA VAL A 19 -20.64 -30.44 17.12
C VAL A 19 -20.42 -29.48 15.96
N LEU A 20 -21.03 -29.74 14.80
CA LEU A 20 -20.92 -28.87 13.63
C LEU A 20 -21.45 -27.45 13.92
N ARG A 21 -22.57 -27.33 14.63
CA ARG A 21 -23.11 -26.01 15.02
C ARG A 21 -22.12 -25.22 15.89
N ARG A 22 -21.52 -25.86 16.90
CA ARG A 22 -20.52 -25.22 17.77
C ARG A 22 -19.25 -24.82 17.00
N GLN A 23 -18.81 -25.66 16.05
CA GLN A 23 -17.69 -25.32 15.18
C GLN A 23 -18.01 -24.12 14.29
N ASN A 24 -19.23 -24.06 13.75
CA ASN A 24 -19.66 -22.93 12.93
C ASN A 24 -19.75 -21.63 13.75
N GLU A 25 -20.33 -21.68 14.95
CA GLU A 25 -20.35 -20.54 15.88
C GLU A 25 -18.94 -20.05 16.24
N LYS A 26 -17.98 -20.98 16.42
CA LYS A 26 -16.58 -20.64 16.66
C LYS A 26 -15.95 -19.95 15.46
N LEU A 27 -16.14 -20.48 14.25
CA LEU A 27 -15.62 -19.89 13.02
C LEU A 27 -16.23 -18.51 12.74
N GLU A 28 -17.52 -18.33 12.98
CA GLU A 28 -18.19 -17.02 12.85
C GLU A 28 -17.60 -15.99 13.82
N LYS A 29 -17.27 -16.41 15.05
CA LYS A 29 -16.60 -15.55 16.03
C LYS A 29 -15.19 -15.17 15.59
N GLU A 30 -14.38 -16.13 15.17
CA GLU A 30 -13.02 -15.88 14.66
C GLU A 30 -13.04 -14.95 13.42
N LEU A 31 -13.99 -15.17 12.51
CA LEU A 31 -14.15 -14.33 11.32
C LEU A 31 -14.59 -12.90 11.67
N LYS A 32 -15.40 -12.73 12.72
CA LYS A 32 -15.77 -11.41 13.23
C LYS A 32 -14.58 -10.69 13.87
N GLU A 33 -13.75 -11.40 14.62
CA GLU A 33 -12.52 -10.86 15.22
C GLU A 33 -11.53 -10.42 14.12
N LEU A 34 -11.28 -11.27 13.12
CA LEU A 34 -10.44 -10.93 11.96
C LEU A 34 -10.93 -9.70 11.20
N ARG A 35 -12.25 -9.55 11.02
CA ARG A 35 -12.81 -8.33 10.39
C ARG A 35 -12.56 -7.07 11.21
N LEU A 36 -12.63 -7.16 12.54
CA LEU A 36 -12.34 -6.03 13.42
C LEU A 36 -10.85 -5.66 13.38
N ASP A 37 -9.97 -6.67 13.36
CA ASP A 37 -8.53 -6.48 13.21
C ASP A 37 -8.16 -5.84 11.87
N PHE A 38 -8.73 -6.34 10.77
CA PHE A 38 -8.55 -5.77 9.44
C PHE A 38 -8.97 -4.30 9.38
N ASN A 39 -10.12 -3.95 9.97
CA ASN A 39 -10.59 -2.57 10.04
C ASN A 39 -9.73 -1.67 10.95
N ARG A 40 -9.08 -2.23 11.98
CA ARG A 40 -8.11 -1.51 12.80
C ARG A 40 -6.86 -1.20 11.97
N VAL A 41 -6.25 -2.21 11.35
CA VAL A 41 -5.05 -2.04 10.52
C VAL A 41 -5.30 -1.08 9.35
N THR A 42 -6.47 -1.16 8.71
CA THR A 42 -6.85 -0.24 7.63
C THR A 42 -6.88 1.22 8.10
N ARG A 43 -7.39 1.49 9.32
CA ARG A 43 -7.41 2.84 9.90
C ARG A 43 -6.02 3.32 10.29
N GLU A 44 -5.19 2.44 10.84
CA GLU A 44 -3.79 2.75 11.18
C GLU A 44 -3.00 3.08 9.90
N HIS A 45 -3.15 2.27 8.85
CA HIS A 45 -2.54 2.52 7.54
C HIS A 45 -2.98 3.86 6.94
N ALA A 46 -4.28 4.19 7.01
CA ALA A 46 -4.79 5.48 6.54
C ALA A 46 -4.18 6.66 7.35
N GLY A 47 -3.98 6.50 8.66
CA GLY A 47 -3.32 7.49 9.51
C GLY A 47 -1.83 7.68 9.17
N CYS A 48 -1.11 6.58 8.89
CA CYS A 48 0.26 6.63 8.41
C CYS A 48 0.37 7.36 7.06
N HIS A 49 -0.53 7.06 6.11
CA HIS A 49 -0.56 7.72 4.80
C HIS A 49 -0.79 9.24 4.94
N ALA A 50 -1.75 9.67 5.77
CA ALA A 50 -1.99 11.08 6.02
C ALA A 50 -0.77 11.80 6.62
N THR A 51 -0.01 11.11 7.48
CA THR A 51 1.23 11.66 8.06
C THR A 51 2.32 11.79 6.99
N VAL A 52 2.44 10.83 6.09
CA VAL A 52 3.38 10.89 4.95
C VAL A 52 3.00 12.05 4.01
N ASP A 53 1.72 12.22 3.71
CA ASP A 53 1.24 13.33 2.87
C ASP A 53 1.58 14.68 3.49
N GLN A 54 1.36 14.85 4.81
CA GLN A 54 1.75 16.06 5.53
C GLN A 54 3.26 16.33 5.47
N LYS A 55 4.09 15.28 5.60
CA LYS A 55 5.55 15.41 5.49
C LYS A 55 5.97 15.79 4.06
N ASN A 56 5.34 15.22 3.04
CA ASN A 56 5.61 15.54 1.64
C ASN A 56 5.24 17.00 1.31
N GLU A 57 4.12 17.48 1.82
CA GLU A 57 3.73 18.89 1.68
C GLU A 57 4.75 19.82 2.35
N ARG A 58 5.24 19.44 3.55
CA ARG A 58 6.28 20.20 4.25
C ARG A 58 7.61 20.21 3.49
N ILE A 59 8.00 19.09 2.86
CA ILE A 59 9.18 19.02 2.00
C ILE A 59 9.02 19.98 0.82
N ALA A 60 7.86 19.96 0.14
CA ALA A 60 7.57 20.85 -0.98
C ALA A 60 7.57 22.35 -0.59
N GLU A 61 7.15 22.69 0.63
CA GLU A 61 7.31 24.05 1.18
C GLU A 61 8.78 24.45 1.34
N LEU A 62 9.59 23.57 1.93
CA LEU A 62 11.01 23.83 2.16
C LEU A 62 11.79 23.96 0.84
N GLU A 63 11.46 23.14 -0.16
CA GLU A 63 12.03 23.25 -1.51
C GLU A 63 11.69 24.59 -2.18
N ARG A 64 10.45 25.07 -2.05
CA ARG A 64 10.06 26.41 -2.54
C ARG A 64 10.82 27.52 -1.82
N ALA A 65 11.00 27.43 -0.51
CA ALA A 65 11.78 28.42 0.25
C ALA A 65 13.26 28.43 -0.16
N LEU A 66 13.85 27.26 -0.37
CA LEU A 66 15.23 27.13 -0.87
C LEU A 66 15.36 27.69 -2.30
N ALA A 67 14.37 27.50 -3.16
CA ALA A 67 14.36 28.10 -4.49
C ALA A 67 14.33 29.64 -4.42
N ALA A 68 13.47 30.22 -3.58
CA ALA A 68 13.38 31.66 -3.40
C ALA A 68 14.69 32.28 -2.89
N THR A 69 15.33 31.67 -1.89
CA THR A 69 16.65 32.14 -1.39
C THR A 69 17.76 32.03 -2.44
N ARG A 70 17.69 31.04 -3.33
CA ARG A 70 18.61 30.93 -4.47
C ARG A 70 18.39 32.04 -5.50
N GLU A 71 17.13 32.42 -5.77
CA GLU A 71 16.84 33.56 -6.65
C GLU A 71 17.31 34.88 -6.03
N GLU A 72 17.12 35.10 -4.72
CA GLU A 72 17.64 36.27 -4.02
C GLU A 72 19.18 36.32 -4.05
N ALA A 73 19.85 35.19 -3.89
CA ALA A 73 21.30 35.10 -3.98
C ALA A 73 21.84 35.23 -5.42
N ALA A 74 21.04 34.82 -6.42
CA ALA A 74 21.35 34.96 -7.84
C ALA A 74 20.99 36.34 -8.39
N ALA A 75 20.31 37.19 -7.61
CA ALA A 75 20.10 38.59 -7.96
C ALA A 75 21.48 39.19 -8.29
N PRO A 76 21.60 39.91 -9.43
CA PRO A 76 22.86 40.42 -9.90
C PRO A 76 23.49 41.24 -8.77
N SER A 77 24.62 40.74 -8.27
CA SER A 77 25.48 41.49 -7.35
C SER A 77 25.66 42.88 -7.96
N PRO A 78 25.49 43.97 -7.18
CA PRO A 78 25.66 45.32 -7.70
C PRO A 78 26.95 45.35 -8.50
N GLU A 79 26.79 45.69 -9.78
CA GLU A 79 27.83 45.62 -10.80
C GLU A 79 29.13 46.16 -10.16
N PRO A 80 30.21 45.35 -10.08
CA PRO A 80 31.44 45.82 -9.48
C PRO A 80 31.78 47.14 -10.18
N PRO A 81 32.11 48.20 -9.42
CA PRO A 81 32.36 49.50 -9.99
C PRO A 81 33.35 49.33 -11.15
N PRO A 82 33.11 50.01 -12.28
CA PRO A 82 33.82 49.77 -13.52
C PRO A 82 35.32 49.70 -13.24
N PRO A 83 36.04 48.69 -13.78
CA PRO A 83 37.46 48.56 -13.55
C PRO A 83 38.11 49.89 -13.90
N VAL A 84 38.72 50.50 -12.88
CA VAL A 84 39.51 51.72 -13.06
C VAL A 84 40.52 51.39 -14.17
N PRO A 85 40.51 52.11 -15.30
CA PRO A 85 41.33 51.78 -16.45
C PRO A 85 42.79 51.86 -16.04
N SER A 86 43.44 50.70 -15.90
CA SER A 86 44.89 50.61 -15.87
C SER A 86 45.39 50.88 -17.28
N GLY A 87 45.67 52.16 -17.54
CA GLY A 87 46.26 52.63 -18.77
C GLY A 87 47.61 51.95 -19.01
N SER A 88 47.67 51.12 -20.06
CA SER A 88 48.91 50.95 -20.80
C SER A 88 49.19 52.25 -21.54
N LEU A 89 50.33 52.81 -21.18
CA LEU A 89 51.09 53.81 -21.90
C LEU A 89 51.10 53.52 -23.41
N GLU A 90 50.80 54.55 -24.20
CA GLU A 90 51.55 54.98 -25.39
C GLU A 90 51.11 56.43 -25.73
N PRO A 91 51.98 57.25 -26.34
CA PRO A 91 52.07 58.68 -26.03
C PRO A 91 51.62 59.60 -27.18
N VAL A 92 50.67 60.51 -26.95
CA VAL A 92 50.41 61.65 -27.86
C VAL A 92 49.70 62.81 -27.12
N PRO A 93 49.71 64.05 -27.65
CA PRO A 93 50.41 65.19 -27.10
C PRO A 93 49.49 66.20 -26.40
N SER A 94 50.11 67.12 -25.66
CA SER A 94 49.51 68.32 -25.05
C SER A 94 48.45 69.01 -25.91
N PRO A 95 47.41 69.50 -25.24
CA PRO A 95 47.10 70.93 -25.26
C PRO A 95 47.18 71.49 -23.83
N GLY A 96 47.68 72.72 -23.70
CA GLY A 96 47.90 73.43 -22.43
C GLY A 96 46.71 73.29 -21.48
N GLU A 97 46.95 73.06 -20.20
CA GLU A 97 47.38 74.11 -19.26
C GLU A 97 48.52 73.63 -18.34
N PRO A 98 49.77 74.11 -18.52
CA PRO A 98 50.89 73.78 -17.63
C PRO A 98 50.82 74.54 -16.29
N HIS A 99 50.01 75.59 -16.21
CA HIS A 99 50.17 76.58 -15.15
C HIS A 99 49.53 76.15 -13.82
N GLU A 100 48.36 75.50 -13.83
CA GLU A 100 47.69 75.10 -12.58
C GLU A 100 48.34 73.88 -11.93
N ALA A 101 48.81 72.92 -12.72
CA ALA A 101 49.52 71.75 -12.22
C ALA A 101 50.92 72.12 -11.69
N GLU A 102 51.64 73.03 -12.36
CA GLU A 102 52.90 73.58 -11.81
C GLU A 102 52.65 74.46 -10.58
N GLU A 103 51.56 75.22 -10.53
CA GLU A 103 51.19 76.01 -9.37
C GLU A 103 50.84 75.12 -8.17
N PHE A 104 50.07 74.05 -8.39
CA PHE A 104 49.75 73.08 -7.35
C PHE A 104 51.01 72.35 -6.87
N LYS A 105 51.89 71.95 -7.80
CA LYS A 105 53.18 71.33 -7.46
C LYS A 105 54.07 72.29 -6.67
N ARG A 106 54.18 73.57 -7.05
CA ARG A 106 54.90 74.60 -6.29
C ARG A 106 54.27 74.84 -4.92
N LYS A 107 52.94 74.81 -4.79
CA LYS A 107 52.26 74.91 -3.49
C LYS A 107 52.58 73.71 -2.61
N LEU A 108 52.63 72.51 -3.18
CA LEU A 108 52.91 71.27 -2.44
C LEU A 108 54.39 71.20 -2.02
N GLU A 109 55.30 71.60 -2.91
CA GLU A 109 56.73 71.78 -2.60
C GLU A 109 56.94 72.87 -1.54
N GLY A 110 56.23 73.99 -1.63
CA GLY A 110 56.25 75.07 -0.63
C GLY A 110 55.75 74.61 0.74
N LEU A 111 54.64 73.86 0.79
CA LEU A 111 54.15 73.27 2.04
C LEU A 111 55.12 72.23 2.60
N MET A 112 55.73 71.39 1.76
CA MET A 112 56.76 70.45 2.19
C MET A 112 58.00 71.16 2.72
N GLU A 113 58.41 72.26 2.09
CA GLU A 113 59.55 73.04 2.52
C GLU A 113 59.25 73.83 3.80
N GLU A 114 58.06 74.39 3.95
CA GLU A 114 57.57 74.98 5.20
C GLU A 114 57.50 73.95 6.32
N LEU A 115 56.98 72.74 6.06
CA LEU A 115 56.93 71.63 7.00
C LEU A 115 58.34 71.16 7.38
N SER A 116 59.29 71.16 6.44
CA SER A 116 60.69 70.83 6.69
C SER A 116 61.42 71.91 7.47
N SER A 117 61.12 73.20 7.23
CA SER A 117 61.73 74.33 7.93
C SER A 117 61.18 74.47 9.35
N THR A 118 59.89 74.22 9.54
CA THR A 118 59.26 74.14 10.86
C THR A 118 59.73 72.90 11.61
N SER A 119 59.92 71.76 10.93
CA SER A 119 60.54 70.56 11.50
C SER A 119 61.99 70.77 11.94
N ARG A 120 62.78 71.59 11.24
CA ARG A 120 64.14 71.99 11.66
C ARG A 120 64.16 73.03 12.78
N LYS A 121 63.12 73.86 12.90
CA LYS A 121 62.98 74.89 13.96
C LYS A 121 62.43 74.33 15.26
N LEU A 122 61.66 73.25 15.18
CA LEU A 122 61.34 72.44 16.35
C LEU A 122 62.62 71.72 16.77
N SER A 123 63.12 72.05 17.96
CA SER A 123 64.18 71.28 18.56
C SER A 123 63.77 69.81 18.61
N MET A 124 64.71 68.87 18.46
CA MET A 124 64.44 67.43 18.62
C MET A 124 63.74 67.12 19.95
N ALA A 125 63.85 68.02 20.95
CA ALA A 125 63.11 67.97 22.20
C ALA A 125 61.62 68.34 22.05
N GLU A 126 61.26 69.33 21.24
CA GLU A 126 59.85 69.70 20.96
C GLU A 126 59.17 68.65 20.09
N LEU A 127 59.85 68.12 19.08
CA LEU A 127 59.30 67.01 18.28
C LEU A 127 59.05 65.77 19.17
N LYS A 128 60.00 65.41 20.04
CA LYS A 128 59.81 64.33 21.03
C LYS A 128 58.67 64.64 21.99
N ARG A 129 58.50 65.90 22.42
CA ARG A 129 57.42 66.30 23.31
C ARG A 129 56.06 66.16 22.62
N SER A 130 55.89 66.65 21.40
CA SER A 130 54.65 66.48 20.63
C SER A 130 54.35 65.02 20.31
N LEU A 131 55.38 64.20 20.06
CA LEU A 131 55.21 62.77 19.80
C LEU A 131 54.79 62.02 21.07
N LEU A 132 55.36 62.34 22.23
CA LEU A 132 54.92 61.82 23.53
C LEU A 132 53.51 62.30 23.92
N GLU A 133 53.15 63.53 23.54
CA GLU A 133 51.84 64.11 23.83
C GLU A 133 50.75 63.49 22.94
N LEU A 134 51.04 63.25 21.66
CA LEU A 134 50.19 62.44 20.79
C LEU A 134 50.09 60.99 21.30
N GLN A 135 51.21 60.39 21.72
CA GLN A 135 51.22 59.05 22.31
C GLN A 135 50.39 59.00 23.61
N ALA A 136 50.45 60.05 24.43
CA ALA A 136 49.63 60.22 25.63
C ALA A 136 48.14 60.44 25.30
N LEU A 137 47.81 61.18 24.25
CA LEU A 137 46.44 61.39 23.80
C LEU A 137 45.86 60.12 23.17
N THR A 138 46.65 59.37 22.41
CA THR A 138 46.22 58.07 21.86
C THR A 138 46.09 56.99 22.94
N SER A 139 46.92 57.03 24.00
CA SER A 139 46.83 56.08 25.12
C SER A 139 45.75 56.45 26.14
N LYS A 140 45.41 57.74 26.26
CA LYS A 140 44.27 58.23 27.06
C LYS A 140 42.97 58.33 26.26
N SER A 141 43.03 58.05 24.96
CA SER A 141 41.88 58.16 24.08
C SER A 141 40.77 57.25 24.58
N GLU A 142 39.59 57.82 24.80
CA GLU A 142 38.37 57.07 25.12
C GLU A 142 38.13 55.96 24.09
N HIS A 143 38.54 56.18 22.84
CA HIS A 143 38.48 55.18 21.77
C HIS A 143 39.32 53.93 22.03
N ALA A 144 40.45 54.01 22.75
CA ALA A 144 41.23 52.82 23.09
C ALA A 144 40.46 51.92 24.09
N LYS A 145 39.77 52.52 25.05
CA LYS A 145 38.90 51.80 26.00
C LYS A 145 37.66 51.23 25.31
N GLU A 146 37.03 52.01 24.43
CA GLU A 146 35.89 51.55 23.61
C GLU A 146 36.30 50.35 22.73
N LEU A 147 37.49 50.39 22.13
CA LEU A 147 38.01 49.30 21.31
C LEU A 147 38.28 48.03 22.14
N GLU A 148 38.83 48.18 23.35
CA GLU A 148 39.05 47.06 24.28
C GLU A 148 37.73 46.45 24.75
N GLU A 149 36.73 47.29 25.06
CA GLU A 149 35.39 46.83 25.42
C GLU A 149 34.70 46.12 24.25
N LEU A 150 34.78 46.65 23.03
CA LEU A 150 34.23 46.02 21.83
C LEU A 150 34.94 44.69 21.52
N ASN A 151 36.26 44.60 21.68
CA ASN A 151 36.99 43.35 21.53
C ASN A 151 36.58 42.32 22.60
N GLY A 152 36.35 42.76 23.84
CA GLY A 152 35.81 41.91 24.90
C GLY A 152 34.42 41.37 24.57
N LYS A 153 33.51 42.24 24.10
CA LYS A 153 32.16 41.87 23.62
C LYS A 153 32.24 40.89 22.45
N LEU A 154 33.10 41.14 21.47
CA LEU A 154 33.31 40.28 20.31
C LEU A 154 33.84 38.89 20.74
N HIS A 155 34.79 38.84 21.66
CA HIS A 155 35.33 37.57 22.15
C HIS A 155 34.27 36.76 22.92
N LYS A 156 33.46 37.42 23.74
CA LYS A 156 32.32 36.81 24.44
C LYS A 156 31.30 36.25 23.43
N ALA A 157 30.91 37.03 22.43
CA ALA A 157 29.98 36.61 21.38
C ALA A 157 30.52 35.42 20.57
N ARG A 158 31.81 35.44 20.20
CA ARG A 158 32.47 34.29 19.54
C ARG A 158 32.45 33.03 20.38
N LYS A 159 32.65 33.16 21.70
CA LYS A 159 32.61 32.03 22.64
C LYS A 159 31.20 31.47 22.79
N GLU A 160 30.18 32.31 22.83
CA GLU A 160 28.77 31.90 22.87
C GLU A 160 28.37 31.20 21.56
N HIS A 161 28.67 31.81 20.41
CA HIS A 161 28.45 31.20 19.10
C HIS A 161 29.19 29.85 18.94
N ALA A 162 30.42 29.73 19.43
CA ALA A 162 31.14 28.46 19.41
C ALA A 162 30.43 27.36 20.23
N LYS A 163 29.83 27.72 21.37
CA LYS A 163 29.02 26.78 22.16
C LYS A 163 27.76 26.35 21.40
N GLU A 164 27.03 27.30 20.82
CA GLU A 164 25.85 27.02 20.01
C GLU A 164 26.16 26.09 18.83
N VAL A 165 27.26 26.34 18.12
CA VAL A 165 27.72 25.46 17.03
C VAL A 165 28.03 24.06 17.52
N THR A 166 28.67 23.91 18.69
CA THR A 166 28.94 22.57 19.26
C THR A 166 27.66 21.85 19.68
N GLU A 167 26.68 22.57 20.23
CA GLU A 167 25.38 22.00 20.61
C GLU A 167 24.59 21.55 19.38
N LEU A 168 24.49 22.40 18.36
CA LEU A 168 23.84 22.07 17.09
C LEU A 168 24.54 20.91 16.38
N SER A 169 25.88 20.85 16.43
CA SER A 169 26.63 19.71 15.90
C SER A 169 26.33 18.41 16.66
N GLY A 170 26.04 18.49 17.97
CA GLY A 170 25.58 17.34 18.76
C GLY A 170 24.21 16.86 18.31
N LYS A 171 23.23 17.76 18.26
CA LYS A 171 21.85 17.45 17.79
C LYS A 171 21.84 16.89 16.36
N LEU A 172 22.68 17.41 15.47
CA LEU A 172 22.79 16.90 14.09
C LEU A 172 23.32 15.46 14.03
N LYS A 173 24.22 15.07 14.95
CA LYS A 173 24.72 13.69 15.04
C LYS A 173 23.65 12.74 15.56
N GLU A 174 22.85 13.18 16.54
CA GLU A 174 21.72 12.43 17.08
C GLU A 174 20.66 12.17 16.00
N VAL A 175 20.21 13.21 15.30
CA VAL A 175 19.25 13.08 14.18
C VAL A 175 19.79 12.18 13.07
N ARG A 176 21.11 12.21 12.79
CA ARG A 176 21.73 11.31 11.82
C ARG A 176 21.67 9.85 12.27
N HIS A 177 21.86 9.58 13.56
CA HIS A 177 21.77 8.24 14.13
C HIS A 177 20.33 7.72 14.05
N GLU A 178 19.35 8.51 14.47
CA GLU A 178 17.92 8.17 14.36
C GLU A 178 17.52 7.88 12.90
N LEU A 179 18.00 8.68 11.96
CA LEU A 179 17.76 8.46 10.53
C LEU A 179 18.39 7.14 10.04
N GLN A 180 19.55 6.74 10.58
CA GLN A 180 20.20 5.50 10.22
C GLN A 180 19.47 4.28 10.80
N GLU A 181 18.99 4.37 12.05
CA GLU A 181 18.16 3.34 12.67
C GLU A 181 16.82 3.18 11.93
N ALA A 182 16.18 4.28 11.56
CA ALA A 182 14.96 4.25 10.74
C ALA A 182 15.20 3.56 9.39
N LYS A 183 16.32 3.86 8.71
CA LYS A 183 16.69 3.19 7.45
C LYS A 183 16.90 1.69 7.63
N GLN A 184 17.53 1.27 8.73
CA GLN A 184 17.72 -0.15 9.04
C GLN A 184 16.38 -0.85 9.31
N SER A 185 15.47 -0.19 10.04
CA SER A 185 14.12 -0.68 10.24
C SER A 185 13.35 -0.81 8.92
N ASP A 186 13.43 0.19 8.03
CA ASP A 186 12.77 0.15 6.72
C ASP A 186 13.29 -1.01 5.87
N THR A 187 14.60 -1.28 5.89
CA THR A 187 15.17 -2.44 5.17
C THR A 187 14.64 -3.76 5.70
N THR A 188 14.51 -3.91 7.03
CA THR A 188 13.94 -5.12 7.64
C THR A 188 12.48 -5.32 7.24
N ILE A 189 11.68 -4.25 7.26
CA ILE A 189 10.26 -4.31 6.85
C ILE A 189 10.14 -4.74 5.38
N VAL A 190 11.02 -4.22 4.50
CA VAL A 190 11.02 -4.61 3.09
C VAL A 190 11.36 -6.10 2.90
N GLU A 191 12.30 -6.64 3.67
CA GLU A 191 12.62 -8.07 3.67
C GLU A 191 11.44 -8.92 4.13
N GLU A 192 10.79 -8.56 5.24
CA GLU A 192 9.59 -9.26 5.74
C GLU A 192 8.44 -9.24 4.72
N LEU A 193 8.25 -8.14 4.00
CA LEU A 193 7.24 -8.03 2.95
C LEU A 193 7.56 -8.92 1.74
N LEU A 194 8.83 -9.07 1.39
CA LEU A 194 9.26 -9.98 0.33
C LEU A 194 9.00 -11.43 0.74
N ASP A 195 9.32 -11.80 1.98
CA ASP A 195 9.04 -13.13 2.51
C ASP A 195 7.53 -13.42 2.53
N ALA A 196 6.72 -12.49 3.04
CA ALA A 196 5.26 -12.62 3.02
C ALA A 196 4.70 -12.80 1.60
N LYS A 197 5.27 -12.10 0.62
CA LYS A 197 4.87 -12.25 -0.80
C LYS A 197 5.15 -13.66 -1.30
N THR A 198 6.29 -14.26 -0.95
CA THR A 198 6.60 -15.64 -1.36
C THR A 198 5.58 -16.64 -0.80
N VAL A 199 5.20 -16.49 0.47
CA VAL A 199 4.16 -17.31 1.12
C VAL A 199 2.81 -17.15 0.42
N ILE A 200 2.42 -15.92 0.06
CA ILE A 200 1.17 -15.67 -0.69
C ILE A 200 1.20 -16.38 -2.05
N ASP A 201 2.33 -16.33 -2.76
CA ASP A 201 2.44 -16.96 -4.07
C ASP A 201 2.43 -18.51 -3.98
N GLU A 202 2.94 -19.10 -2.90
CA GLU A 202 2.79 -20.52 -2.61
C GLU A 202 1.33 -20.90 -2.32
N LEU A 203 0.66 -20.14 -1.45
CA LEU A 203 -0.76 -20.36 -1.14
C LEU A 203 -1.64 -20.25 -2.39
N LYS A 204 -1.35 -19.30 -3.29
CA LYS A 204 -2.06 -19.19 -4.57
C LYS A 204 -1.91 -20.45 -5.43
N LYS A 205 -0.69 -21.00 -5.53
CA LYS A 205 -0.44 -22.26 -6.27
C LYS A 205 -1.22 -23.41 -5.66
N ASP A 206 -1.28 -23.51 -4.33
CA ASP A 206 -2.03 -24.54 -3.64
C ASP A 206 -3.54 -24.39 -3.80
N ILE A 207 -4.06 -23.17 -3.82
CA ILE A 207 -5.48 -22.90 -4.14
C ILE A 207 -5.77 -23.37 -5.57
N SER A 208 -4.95 -22.99 -6.56
CA SER A 208 -5.14 -23.41 -7.95
C SER A 208 -5.15 -24.94 -8.09
N ARG A 209 -4.24 -25.64 -7.40
CA ARG A 209 -4.24 -27.12 -7.39
C ARG A 209 -5.51 -27.71 -6.79
N ARG A 210 -6.08 -27.09 -5.75
CA ARG A 210 -7.34 -27.54 -5.16
C ARG A 210 -8.51 -27.28 -6.10
N ASP A 211 -8.52 -26.16 -6.82
CA ASP A 211 -9.56 -25.87 -7.81
C ASP A 211 -9.57 -26.92 -8.93
N GLU A 212 -8.40 -27.31 -9.44
CA GLU A 212 -8.24 -28.41 -10.41
C GLU A 212 -8.77 -29.74 -9.86
N GLN A 213 -8.51 -30.05 -8.57
CA GLN A 213 -9.04 -31.25 -7.92
C GLN A 213 -10.57 -31.21 -7.77
N ILE A 214 -11.13 -30.05 -7.46
CA ILE A 214 -12.58 -29.84 -7.35
C ILE A 214 -13.23 -30.02 -8.72
N GLU A 215 -12.65 -29.44 -9.77
CA GLU A 215 -13.14 -29.59 -11.14
C GLU A 215 -13.14 -31.06 -11.57
N PHE A 216 -12.05 -31.79 -11.29
CA PHE A 216 -11.99 -33.23 -11.53
C PHE A 216 -13.07 -34.01 -10.78
N LEU A 217 -13.28 -33.73 -9.49
CA LEU A 217 -14.32 -34.38 -8.70
C LEU A 217 -15.73 -34.08 -9.22
N MET A 218 -15.99 -32.85 -9.67
CA MET A 218 -17.25 -32.48 -10.32
C MET A 218 -17.46 -33.29 -11.61
N GLN A 219 -16.45 -33.39 -12.47
CA GLN A 219 -16.55 -34.20 -13.71
C GLN A 219 -16.85 -35.67 -13.43
N VAL A 220 -16.21 -36.26 -12.41
CA VAL A 220 -16.47 -37.66 -12.00
C VAL A 220 -17.89 -37.81 -11.47
N HIS A 221 -18.38 -36.85 -10.68
CA HIS A 221 -19.74 -36.86 -10.18
C HIS A 221 -20.77 -36.76 -11.31
N ASP A 222 -20.58 -35.84 -12.25
CA ASP A 222 -21.49 -35.65 -13.38
C ASP A 222 -21.51 -36.90 -14.29
N ALA A 223 -20.34 -37.47 -14.59
CA ALA A 223 -20.23 -38.73 -15.32
C ALA A 223 -20.89 -39.90 -14.58
N SER A 224 -20.90 -39.89 -13.24
CA SER A 224 -21.57 -40.92 -12.44
C SER A 224 -23.09 -40.72 -12.40
N GLN A 225 -23.60 -39.48 -12.43
CA GLN A 225 -25.03 -39.20 -12.52
C GLN A 225 -25.62 -39.65 -13.86
N ASP A 226 -24.84 -39.57 -14.95
CA ASP A 226 -25.26 -40.09 -16.25
C ASP A 226 -25.44 -41.62 -16.26
N VAL A 227 -24.87 -42.34 -15.28
CA VAL A 227 -25.05 -43.79 -15.10
C VAL A 227 -26.30 -44.13 -14.24
N GLU A 228 -26.90 -43.17 -13.52
CA GLU A 228 -28.17 -43.39 -12.79
C GLU A 228 -29.42 -43.30 -13.69
N TRP A 229 -29.27 -42.93 -14.97
CA TRP A 229 -30.31 -43.08 -15.98
C TRP A 229 -30.34 -44.47 -16.64
N VAL A 230 -29.82 -45.49 -15.95
CA VAL A 230 -30.13 -46.88 -16.27
C VAL A 230 -31.62 -47.14 -15.93
N GLY A 231 -32.51 -46.70 -16.83
CA GLY A 231 -33.85 -47.20 -17.14
C GLY A 231 -34.95 -47.10 -16.08
N GLN A 232 -35.63 -45.97 -15.95
CA GLN A 232 -36.97 -46.02 -15.33
C GLN A 232 -37.92 -46.82 -16.24
N TRP A 233 -38.84 -47.61 -15.67
CA TRP A 233 -39.89 -48.29 -16.41
C TRP A 233 -41.27 -47.77 -16.02
N SER A 234 -42.14 -47.54 -17.00
CA SER A 234 -43.53 -47.16 -16.75
C SER A 234 -44.39 -48.40 -16.52
N CYS A 235 -45.15 -48.42 -15.44
CA CYS A 235 -46.03 -49.52 -15.12
C CYS A 235 -47.16 -49.65 -16.14
N ALA A 236 -47.32 -50.83 -16.76
CA ALA A 236 -48.38 -51.06 -17.75
C ALA A 236 -49.80 -50.90 -17.16
N MET A 237 -49.98 -51.12 -15.85
CA MET A 237 -51.28 -51.05 -15.18
C MET A 237 -51.71 -49.63 -14.78
N CYS A 238 -50.79 -48.78 -14.32
CA CYS A 238 -51.12 -47.46 -13.76
C CYS A 238 -50.24 -46.32 -14.28
N THR A 239 -49.36 -46.59 -15.26
CA THR A 239 -48.40 -45.67 -15.91
C THR A 239 -47.32 -45.06 -15.03
N MET A 240 -47.30 -45.35 -13.73
CA MET A 240 -46.29 -44.82 -12.81
C MET A 240 -44.87 -45.22 -13.23
N LYS A 241 -43.93 -44.26 -13.21
CA LYS A 241 -42.50 -44.51 -13.46
C LYS A 241 -41.87 -45.11 -12.21
N ASN A 242 -41.26 -46.28 -12.36
CA ASN A 242 -40.57 -47.00 -11.29
C ASN A 242 -39.08 -47.10 -11.60
N PRO A 243 -38.21 -47.14 -10.58
CA PRO A 243 -36.78 -47.41 -10.76
C PRO A 243 -36.54 -48.76 -11.47
N ASN A 244 -35.50 -48.85 -12.30
CA ASN A 244 -35.10 -50.11 -12.98
C ASN A 244 -34.84 -51.25 -12.01
N THR A 245 -34.39 -50.92 -10.80
CA THR A 245 -34.11 -51.83 -9.69
C THR A 245 -35.39 -52.42 -9.07
N SER A 246 -36.55 -51.82 -9.33
CA SER A 246 -37.83 -52.29 -8.80
C SER A 246 -38.44 -53.36 -9.73
N SER A 247 -38.73 -54.53 -9.17
CA SER A 247 -39.40 -55.63 -9.89
C SER A 247 -40.93 -55.46 -9.98
N CYS A 248 -41.51 -54.57 -9.16
CA CYS A 248 -42.94 -54.30 -9.09
C CYS A 248 -43.21 -52.80 -8.96
N CYS A 249 -44.42 -52.37 -9.34
CA CYS A 249 -44.84 -50.97 -9.25
C CYS A 249 -45.07 -50.57 -7.78
N SER A 250 -44.50 -49.44 -7.37
CA SER A 250 -44.65 -48.91 -6.01
C SER A 250 -46.08 -48.52 -5.66
N THR A 251 -46.90 -48.13 -6.65
CA THR A 251 -48.27 -47.68 -6.43
C THR A 251 -49.28 -48.83 -6.43
N CYS A 252 -49.18 -49.74 -7.40
CA CYS A 252 -50.20 -50.79 -7.60
C CYS A 252 -49.69 -52.22 -7.34
N GLY A 253 -48.40 -52.40 -7.09
CA GLY A 253 -47.79 -53.72 -6.88
C GLY A 253 -47.63 -54.58 -8.14
N ALA A 254 -48.06 -54.11 -9.31
CA ALA A 254 -47.99 -54.88 -10.55
C ALA A 254 -46.54 -55.20 -10.94
N PRO A 255 -46.22 -56.43 -11.37
CA PRO A 255 -44.87 -56.81 -11.76
C PRO A 255 -44.42 -56.06 -13.02
N ARG A 256 -43.13 -55.81 -13.12
CA ARG A 256 -42.51 -55.10 -14.26
C ARG A 256 -42.75 -55.78 -15.60
N VAL A 257 -42.73 -57.12 -15.60
CA VAL A 257 -43.05 -57.93 -16.77
C VAL A 257 -44.41 -58.55 -16.51
N CYS A 258 -45.47 -57.98 -17.09
CA CYS A 258 -46.74 -58.68 -17.23
C CYS A 258 -46.53 -59.80 -18.26
N THR A 259 -46.09 -60.97 -17.84
CA THR A 259 -46.31 -62.18 -18.63
C THR A 259 -47.82 -62.33 -18.78
N PRO A 260 -48.39 -62.37 -20.00
CA PRO A 260 -49.82 -62.57 -20.17
C PRO A 260 -50.18 -63.87 -19.47
N ARG A 261 -51.01 -63.79 -18.43
CA ARG A 261 -51.54 -64.97 -17.76
C ARG A 261 -52.27 -65.79 -18.83
N PRO A 262 -51.97 -67.09 -19.02
CA PRO A 262 -52.73 -67.92 -19.94
C PRO A 262 -54.20 -67.85 -19.52
N GLN A 263 -55.07 -67.45 -20.44
CA GLN A 263 -56.49 -67.23 -20.20
C GLN A 263 -57.13 -68.54 -19.74
N LEU A 264 -57.41 -68.66 -18.43
CA LEU A 264 -58.05 -69.83 -17.81
C LEU A 264 -59.48 -70.12 -18.33
N GLY A 265 -60.06 -69.25 -19.18
CA GLY A 265 -61.39 -69.44 -19.79
C GLY A 265 -61.42 -70.35 -21.03
N ALA A 266 -60.28 -70.59 -21.68
CA ALA A 266 -60.25 -71.44 -22.89
C ALA A 266 -60.64 -72.91 -22.62
N ALA A 267 -60.54 -73.37 -21.38
CA ALA A 267 -60.90 -74.74 -21.00
C ALA A 267 -62.42 -74.96 -20.88
N ARG A 268 -63.23 -73.90 -20.78
CA ARG A 268 -64.70 -74.00 -20.65
C ARG A 268 -65.47 -73.53 -21.90
N GLY A 269 -64.77 -73.22 -22.99
CA GLY A 269 -65.38 -72.79 -24.25
C GLY A 269 -65.99 -71.37 -24.21
N GLU A 270 -65.74 -70.63 -23.13
CA GLU A 270 -66.16 -69.24 -22.97
C GLU A 270 -65.42 -68.37 -23.99
N TRP A 271 -66.09 -67.36 -24.53
CA TRP A 271 -65.51 -66.48 -25.55
C TRP A 271 -65.47 -65.02 -25.08
N PRO A 272 -64.32 -64.33 -25.20
CA PRO A 272 -64.25 -62.91 -24.90
C PRO A 272 -64.92 -62.11 -26.00
N CYS A 273 -65.81 -61.18 -25.64
CA CYS A 273 -66.42 -60.26 -26.59
C CYS A 273 -65.35 -59.37 -27.25
N SER A 274 -65.32 -59.31 -28.58
CA SER A 274 -64.37 -58.47 -29.32
C SER A 274 -64.56 -56.98 -29.07
N ALA A 275 -65.76 -56.54 -28.68
CA ALA A 275 -66.07 -55.13 -28.43
C ALA A 275 -65.75 -54.68 -27.00
N CYS A 276 -66.06 -55.48 -25.98
CA CYS A 276 -65.94 -55.07 -24.57
C CYS A 276 -65.12 -56.00 -23.68
N THR A 277 -64.55 -57.08 -24.24
CA THR A 277 -63.73 -58.09 -23.57
C THR A 277 -64.42 -58.94 -22.48
N TYR A 278 -65.73 -58.75 -22.25
CA TYR A 278 -66.52 -59.58 -21.34
C TYR A 278 -66.47 -61.06 -21.77
N LEU A 279 -66.22 -61.98 -20.84
CA LEU A 279 -66.23 -63.42 -21.11
C LEU A 279 -67.67 -63.93 -21.11
N ASN A 280 -68.16 -64.33 -22.28
CA ASN A 280 -69.49 -64.88 -22.46
C ASN A 280 -69.47 -66.41 -22.38
N GLU A 281 -70.60 -66.98 -21.98
CA GLU A 281 -70.79 -68.43 -22.03
C GLU A 281 -70.71 -68.96 -23.48
N PRO A 282 -70.27 -70.22 -23.67
CA PRO A 282 -70.14 -70.82 -25.00
C PRO A 282 -71.43 -70.81 -25.81
N SER A 283 -72.58 -70.89 -25.13
CA SER A 283 -73.93 -70.95 -25.68
C SER A 283 -74.50 -69.57 -26.06
N ALA A 284 -73.89 -68.47 -25.60
CA ALA A 284 -74.37 -67.13 -25.91
C ALA A 284 -74.04 -66.74 -27.36
N ALA A 285 -75.07 -66.36 -28.13
CA ALA A 285 -74.94 -65.91 -29.53
C ALA A 285 -74.55 -64.42 -29.64
N ALA A 286 -74.72 -63.65 -28.57
CA ALA A 286 -74.33 -62.26 -28.47
C ALA A 286 -73.81 -61.98 -27.05
N CYS A 287 -73.02 -60.93 -26.90
CA CYS A 287 -72.46 -60.53 -25.62
C CYS A 287 -73.59 -60.14 -24.64
N GLU A 288 -73.66 -60.78 -23.49
CA GLU A 288 -74.70 -60.49 -22.48
C GLU A 288 -74.60 -59.06 -21.94
N LEU A 289 -73.41 -58.46 -22.01
CA LEU A 289 -73.15 -57.12 -21.49
C LEU A 289 -73.42 -56.00 -22.50
N CYS A 290 -73.03 -56.19 -23.76
CA CYS A 290 -73.11 -55.12 -24.78
C CYS A 290 -73.97 -55.46 -26.00
N GLY A 291 -74.49 -56.69 -26.10
CA GLY A 291 -75.35 -57.13 -27.21
C GLY A 291 -74.62 -57.42 -28.53
N GLN A 292 -73.29 -57.26 -28.60
CA GLN A 292 -72.52 -57.55 -29.81
C GLN A 292 -72.61 -59.04 -30.18
N VAL A 293 -73.03 -59.34 -31.41
CA VAL A 293 -73.16 -60.71 -31.91
C VAL A 293 -71.77 -61.37 -32.00
N ARG A 294 -71.70 -62.66 -31.67
CA ARG A 294 -70.49 -63.45 -31.83
C ARG A 294 -70.22 -63.67 -33.32
N GLU A 295 -69.11 -63.13 -33.81
CA GLU A 295 -68.62 -63.39 -35.18
C GLU A 295 -68.18 -64.84 -35.37
#